data_AF-A0A7V5BRI4-F1
#
_entry.id   AF-A0A7V5BRI4-F1
#
_cell.length_a   1.000
_cell.length_b   1.000
_cell.length_c   1.000
_cell.angle_alpha   90.00
_cell.angle_beta   90.00
_cell.angle_gamma   90.00
#
_symmetry.space_group_name_H-M   'P 1'
#
loop_
_entity.id
_entity.type
_entity.pdbx_description
1 polymer ?
#
loop_
_entity_poly.entity_id
_entity_poly.type
_entity_poly.pdbx_seq_one_letter_code
_entity_poly.pdbx_strand_id
1 'polypeptide(L)'
;MSDDSMDKDDAMSKNDTMGKEDTMAKEDAMTNDDSMDKAQDMSHDEEKEDMDNESMEKDGSMASEASMEKKDGDMTSDASMEKEDDSMASDNTMEQKDDAMASDESMKKEDGEMSSDGSMEKKDGGMDSEDAMMKGTLTLSFTNFPNLGPDWAYEGWLIVNGKPVTTGVFTVDDKGMASTTEFPVDAHALKNATAFVLTIEPNPDENPAPSAIHILGGDFRDDTATLTVSHSLALGVDFNGVQVSYILGAPSSEMAAKDYRKGIWWPNLKLPDLPQGWVYEGWVVGPDGPISTGRFTSGDMADSDGNGPTAGPKPGPSFPGQDFINPPIDLTSGYAAVISIEPEPDYSPLPFALKPFIDERIEDVGDHGSQDMETRTDGFPMGTVQRTN
;
A
#
# COMPACT_ATOMS: atom_id res chain seq x y z
N MET A 1 59.50 -38.94 -18.97
CA MET A 1 60.15 -39.43 -20.21
C MET A 1 59.45 -38.71 -21.36
N SER A 2 60.20 -37.85 -22.07
CA SER A 2 60.04 -37.42 -23.48
C SER A 2 58.63 -37.10 -24.02
N ASP A 3 58.31 -35.95 -24.60
CA ASP A 3 59.13 -35.03 -25.40
C ASP A 3 58.50 -33.63 -25.38
N ASP A 4 59.37 -32.64 -25.58
CA ASP A 4 59.12 -31.19 -25.51
C ASP A 4 59.69 -30.54 -26.80
N SER A 5 59.13 -29.39 -27.20
CA SER A 5 59.64 -28.42 -28.21
C SER A 5 59.51 -28.81 -29.70
N MET A 6 59.32 -27.94 -30.71
CA MET A 6 59.52 -26.50 -30.95
C MET A 6 58.58 -26.04 -32.09
N ASP A 7 58.19 -24.76 -32.17
CA ASP A 7 58.80 -23.85 -33.18
C ASP A 7 58.39 -22.38 -33.01
N LYS A 8 59.37 -21.52 -33.32
CA LYS A 8 59.34 -20.06 -33.30
C LYS A 8 58.88 -19.55 -34.66
N ASP A 9 58.30 -18.34 -34.71
CA ASP A 9 58.57 -17.44 -35.84
C ASP A 9 58.34 -15.96 -35.49
N ASP A 10 59.26 -15.16 -36.02
CA ASP A 10 59.45 -13.71 -35.94
C ASP A 10 58.42 -12.92 -36.76
N ALA A 11 58.16 -11.65 -36.40
CA ALA A 11 58.33 -10.48 -37.28
C ALA A 11 57.78 -9.16 -36.68
N MET A 12 58.67 -8.16 -36.55
CA MET A 12 58.36 -6.73 -36.43
C MET A 12 58.68 -5.98 -37.75
N SER A 13 57.80 -5.07 -38.19
CA SER A 13 58.04 -3.86 -39.03
C SER A 13 56.71 -3.42 -39.66
N LYS A 14 56.33 -2.15 -39.89
CA LYS A 14 56.98 -0.83 -39.84
C LYS A 14 55.88 0.25 -39.93
N ASN A 15 56.19 1.44 -39.40
CA ASN A 15 55.54 2.73 -39.64
C ASN A 15 55.40 3.08 -41.14
N ASP A 16 54.36 3.83 -41.48
CA ASP A 16 54.37 5.12 -42.23
C ASP A 16 52.88 5.51 -42.47
N THR A 17 52.41 6.72 -42.10
CA THR A 17 52.37 7.88 -43.00
C THR A 17 51.98 9.14 -42.20
N MET A 18 52.64 10.27 -42.49
CA MET A 18 52.41 11.59 -41.90
C MET A 18 52.30 12.65 -43.01
N GLY A 19 51.40 13.65 -42.83
CA GLY A 19 51.41 14.97 -43.50
C GLY A 19 50.44 15.11 -44.70
N LYS A 20 49.74 16.23 -44.96
CA LYS A 20 49.77 17.65 -44.51
C LYS A 20 48.38 18.26 -44.80
N GLU A 21 47.82 19.07 -43.89
CA GLU A 21 47.64 20.54 -44.02
C GLU A 21 47.37 21.08 -45.43
N ASP A 22 46.17 21.68 -45.62
CA ASP A 22 46.03 22.97 -46.29
C ASP A 22 44.75 23.71 -45.88
N THR A 23 44.83 25.04 -45.96
CA THR A 23 44.01 26.06 -45.31
C THR A 23 43.13 26.85 -46.30
N MET A 24 42.27 27.74 -45.77
CA MET A 24 41.56 28.89 -46.39
C MET A 24 40.09 28.66 -46.80
N ALA A 25 39.11 29.29 -46.10
CA ALA A 25 38.58 30.66 -46.26
C ALA A 25 37.57 30.74 -47.44
N LYS A 26 36.50 31.53 -47.50
CA LYS A 26 35.74 32.49 -46.69
C LYS A 26 34.54 32.86 -47.60
N GLU A 27 33.42 33.25 -46.99
CA GLU A 27 32.43 34.24 -47.47
C GLU A 27 31.65 34.00 -48.80
N ASP A 28 30.32 33.97 -48.69
CA ASP A 28 29.32 34.82 -49.38
C ASP A 28 27.92 34.33 -48.93
N ALA A 29 27.19 35.00 -48.04
CA ALA A 29 26.43 36.26 -48.20
C ALA A 29 25.28 36.17 -49.22
N MET A 30 24.03 36.23 -48.72
CA MET A 30 22.83 36.94 -49.23
C MET A 30 21.60 36.41 -48.48
N THR A 31 21.07 37.10 -47.46
CA THR A 31 20.06 38.19 -47.52
C THR A 31 18.83 37.87 -48.37
N ASN A 32 17.67 37.78 -47.74
CA ASN A 32 16.53 38.61 -48.10
C ASN A 32 15.68 38.90 -46.85
N ASP A 33 15.77 40.18 -46.48
CA ASP A 33 14.84 40.95 -45.68
C ASP A 33 13.66 41.39 -46.58
N ASP A 34 12.48 41.52 -45.98
CA ASP A 34 11.34 42.37 -46.35
C ASP A 34 10.11 41.82 -45.63
N SER A 35 9.78 42.23 -44.39
CA SER A 35 9.47 43.58 -43.89
C SER A 35 8.07 44.08 -44.27
N MET A 36 7.44 44.70 -43.27
CA MET A 36 6.29 45.62 -43.33
C MET A 36 4.89 45.03 -43.55
N ASP A 37 3.81 45.57 -43.01
CA ASP A 37 3.51 46.46 -41.86
C ASP A 37 1.98 46.60 -41.96
N LYS A 38 1.27 46.69 -40.84
CA LYS A 38 0.31 47.78 -40.58
C LYS A 38 -0.50 47.56 -39.31
N ALA A 39 -0.20 48.44 -38.37
CA ALA A 39 -1.04 48.84 -37.26
C ALA A 39 -2.23 49.70 -37.71
N GLN A 40 -3.05 50.03 -36.70
CA GLN A 40 -4.08 51.09 -36.59
C GLN A 40 -5.51 50.64 -36.90
N ASP A 41 -6.56 51.10 -36.22
CA ASP A 41 -6.84 51.90 -35.00
C ASP A 41 -8.38 52.14 -35.05
N MET A 42 -8.97 52.53 -33.91
CA MET A 42 -10.29 53.16 -33.75
C MET A 42 -11.52 52.21 -33.76
N SER A 43 -12.56 52.37 -32.92
CA SER A 43 -12.92 53.36 -31.88
C SER A 43 -14.17 52.85 -31.14
N HIS A 44 -14.37 53.41 -29.94
CA HIS A 44 -15.63 53.71 -29.21
C HIS A 44 -16.96 53.11 -29.71
N ASP A 45 -17.74 52.56 -28.78
CA ASP A 45 -19.01 53.18 -28.42
C ASP A 45 -19.40 52.88 -26.96
N GLU A 46 -19.60 53.96 -26.21
CA GLU A 46 -20.37 54.02 -24.98
C GLU A 46 -21.85 54.09 -25.36
N GLU A 47 -22.72 53.33 -24.67
CA GLU A 47 -24.07 53.83 -24.41
C GLU A 47 -24.53 53.36 -23.02
N LYS A 48 -24.68 54.35 -22.15
CA LYS A 48 -25.44 54.30 -20.90
C LYS A 48 -26.93 54.23 -21.27
N GLU A 49 -27.72 53.50 -20.50
CA GLU A 49 -28.99 54.04 -20.02
C GLU A 49 -29.25 53.62 -18.57
N ASP A 50 -29.57 54.64 -17.80
CA ASP A 50 -29.98 54.66 -16.40
C ASP A 50 -31.32 53.94 -16.17
N MET A 51 -31.55 53.46 -14.95
CA MET A 51 -32.79 53.76 -14.20
C MET A 51 -32.68 53.28 -12.75
N ASP A 52 -32.29 54.20 -11.88
CA ASP A 52 -32.76 54.24 -10.49
C ASP A 52 -34.26 54.56 -10.49
N ASN A 53 -35.07 53.85 -9.69
CA ASN A 53 -36.01 54.54 -8.79
C ASN A 53 -36.52 53.64 -7.65
N GLU A 54 -36.50 54.23 -6.48
CA GLU A 54 -36.96 53.77 -5.19
C GLU A 54 -38.49 53.61 -5.07
N SER A 55 -38.84 52.96 -3.95
CA SER A 55 -40.03 53.15 -3.11
C SER A 55 -41.25 52.28 -3.39
N MET A 56 -41.59 51.43 -2.43
CA MET A 56 -42.75 51.66 -1.56
C MET A 56 -42.83 50.61 -0.45
N GLU A 57 -42.84 51.10 0.78
CA GLU A 57 -43.33 50.39 1.97
C GLU A 57 -44.79 49.98 1.79
N LYS A 58 -45.17 48.81 2.33
CA LYS A 58 -46.40 48.67 3.14
C LYS A 58 -46.48 47.33 3.88
N ASP A 59 -46.57 47.48 5.20
CA ASP A 59 -47.29 46.70 6.22
C ASP A 59 -48.04 45.42 5.83
N GLY A 60 -47.89 44.40 6.67
CA GLY A 60 -48.83 43.28 6.72
C GLY A 60 -48.41 42.14 7.64
N SER A 61 -48.64 42.31 8.94
CA SER A 61 -48.51 41.33 10.03
C SER A 61 -48.91 39.88 9.70
N MET A 62 -48.25 38.89 10.29
CA MET A 62 -48.90 37.89 11.15
C MET A 62 -47.89 37.13 12.01
N ALA A 63 -48.23 37.02 13.29
CA ALA A 63 -47.44 36.46 14.38
C ALA A 63 -47.50 34.93 14.44
N SER A 64 -46.48 34.31 15.04
CA SER A 64 -46.68 33.35 16.14
C SER A 64 -45.35 33.06 16.86
N GLU A 65 -45.15 33.71 18.00
CA GLU A 65 -44.33 33.18 19.08
C GLU A 65 -45.24 32.41 20.04
N ALA A 66 -44.80 31.23 20.46
CA ALA A 66 -45.32 30.54 21.64
C ALA A 66 -44.15 30.19 22.54
N SER A 67 -43.99 31.00 23.58
CA SER A 67 -43.12 30.80 24.72
C SER A 67 -43.69 29.72 25.66
N MET A 68 -42.81 28.86 26.18
CA MET A 68 -43.06 28.10 27.40
C MET A 68 -41.90 28.32 28.37
N GLU A 69 -42.17 29.18 29.34
CA GLU A 69 -41.40 29.40 30.55
C GLU A 69 -42.08 28.63 31.69
N LYS A 70 -41.36 27.79 32.46
CA LYS A 70 -41.63 27.54 33.90
C LYS A 70 -40.41 26.97 34.64
N LYS A 71 -39.85 27.85 35.49
CA LYS A 71 -39.58 27.71 36.94
C LYS A 71 -38.59 26.68 37.49
N ASP A 72 -37.53 27.26 38.06
CA ASP A 72 -36.88 27.01 39.35
C ASP A 72 -37.43 25.92 40.28
N GLY A 73 -36.50 25.12 40.79
CA GLY A 73 -36.63 24.26 41.95
C GLY A 73 -35.26 23.97 42.58
N ASP A 74 -34.84 24.86 43.48
CA ASP A 74 -33.78 24.66 44.46
C ASP A 74 -34.17 23.55 45.46
N MET A 75 -33.32 22.55 45.66
CA MET A 75 -33.18 21.82 46.93
C MET A 75 -31.80 21.17 47.05
N THR A 76 -31.05 21.71 48.00
CA THR A 76 -29.86 21.14 48.66
C THR A 76 -30.16 19.82 49.37
N SER A 77 -29.22 18.87 49.32
CA SER A 77 -29.00 17.95 50.45
C SER A 77 -27.53 17.54 50.56
N ASP A 78 -26.88 18.12 51.56
CA ASP A 78 -25.77 17.56 52.31
C ASP A 78 -26.06 16.12 52.76
N ALA A 79 -25.08 15.23 52.61
CA ALA A 79 -24.78 14.16 53.57
C ALA A 79 -23.43 13.50 53.22
N SER A 80 -22.43 13.93 53.97
CA SER A 80 -21.20 13.22 54.33
C SER A 80 -21.42 11.78 54.81
N MET A 81 -20.53 10.85 54.43
CA MET A 81 -20.02 9.70 55.21
C MET A 81 -19.03 8.94 54.32
N GLU A 82 -17.72 9.09 54.52
CA GLU A 82 -16.84 8.46 55.52
C GLU A 82 -16.07 7.28 54.90
N LYS A 83 -14.76 7.34 55.16
CA LYS A 83 -13.72 6.37 54.80
C LYS A 83 -13.77 5.18 55.76
N GLU A 84 -13.37 4.01 55.27
CA GLU A 84 -12.54 3.00 55.97
C GLU A 84 -12.11 2.00 54.87
N ASP A 85 -10.82 1.95 54.51
CA ASP A 85 -9.79 1.09 55.10
C ASP A 85 -10.24 -0.37 55.25
N ASP A 86 -9.77 -1.22 54.33
CA ASP A 86 -9.20 -2.50 54.76
C ASP A 86 -8.19 -3.06 53.74
N SER A 87 -7.02 -3.34 54.29
CA SER A 87 -5.87 -4.04 53.73
C SER A 87 -6.21 -5.45 53.22
N MET A 88 -5.43 -5.97 52.28
CA MET A 88 -4.72 -7.25 52.41
C MET A 88 -3.83 -7.47 51.17
N ALA A 89 -2.52 -7.47 51.42
CA ALA A 89 -1.48 -7.93 50.52
C ALA A 89 -1.24 -9.43 50.72
N SER A 90 -0.87 -10.12 49.66
CA SER A 90 -0.12 -11.39 49.69
C SER A 90 0.57 -11.48 48.32
N ASP A 91 1.83 -11.10 48.17
CA ASP A 91 3.05 -11.80 48.64
C ASP A 91 3.02 -13.29 48.32
N ASN A 92 3.76 -13.68 47.29
CA ASN A 92 4.20 -15.05 47.10
C ASN A 92 5.56 -15.04 46.40
N THR A 93 6.59 -14.93 47.21
CA THR A 93 7.99 -15.17 46.86
C THR A 93 8.57 -16.21 47.82
N MET A 94 9.58 -16.95 47.35
CA MET A 94 10.34 -18.05 48.00
C MET A 94 9.76 -19.45 47.79
N GLU A 95 10.53 -20.49 47.44
CA GLU A 95 11.97 -20.69 47.56
C GLU A 95 12.40 -21.86 46.66
N GLN A 96 13.61 -21.75 46.10
CA GLN A 96 14.36 -22.86 45.51
C GLN A 96 14.73 -23.88 46.58
N LYS A 97 14.65 -25.17 46.25
CA LYS A 97 15.63 -26.16 46.73
C LYS A 97 16.00 -27.11 45.61
N ASP A 98 17.31 -27.13 45.39
CA ASP A 98 18.07 -28.09 44.62
C ASP A 98 17.85 -29.52 45.12
N ASP A 99 17.87 -30.49 44.21
CA ASP A 99 18.70 -31.68 44.39
C ASP A 99 18.87 -32.40 43.04
N ALA A 100 20.12 -32.41 42.59
CA ALA A 100 20.62 -33.24 41.51
C ALA A 100 20.70 -34.70 41.96
N MET A 101 20.44 -35.66 41.06
CA MET A 101 21.27 -36.87 40.91
C MET A 101 21.02 -37.52 39.56
N ALA A 102 22.06 -37.52 38.74
CA ALA A 102 22.26 -38.46 37.66
C ALA A 102 22.48 -39.88 38.23
N SER A 103 22.11 -40.91 37.47
CA SER A 103 23.04 -41.92 36.95
C SER A 103 22.37 -43.28 36.73
N ASP A 104 22.63 -43.77 35.52
CA ASP A 104 23.12 -45.10 35.18
C ASP A 104 22.22 -46.32 34.99
N GLU A 105 22.70 -47.06 33.99
CA GLU A 105 22.33 -48.34 33.42
C GLU A 105 21.86 -49.41 34.42
N SER A 106 20.92 -50.27 33.98
CA SER A 106 21.28 -51.66 33.70
C SER A 106 20.15 -52.50 33.10
N MET A 107 20.60 -53.32 32.15
CA MET A 107 19.97 -54.39 31.42
C MET A 107 19.00 -55.30 32.21
N LYS A 108 17.99 -55.84 31.50
CA LYS A 108 17.91 -57.29 31.22
C LYS A 108 16.82 -57.63 30.20
N LYS A 109 17.22 -58.41 29.20
CA LYS A 109 16.36 -59.21 28.33
C LYS A 109 15.77 -60.37 29.12
N GLU A 110 14.56 -60.81 28.76
CA GLU A 110 14.28 -62.24 28.63
C GLU A 110 13.05 -62.48 27.75
N ASP A 111 13.15 -63.56 26.99
CA ASP A 111 12.32 -63.97 25.88
C ASP A 111 11.13 -64.82 26.37
N GLY A 112 10.02 -64.80 25.63
CA GLY A 112 8.87 -65.66 25.89
C GLY A 112 7.92 -65.76 24.70
N GLU A 113 8.12 -66.79 23.88
CA GLU A 113 7.23 -67.20 22.79
C GLU A 113 5.83 -67.59 23.31
N MET A 114 4.77 -67.24 22.56
CA MET A 114 3.63 -68.13 22.37
C MET A 114 2.87 -67.85 21.06
N SER A 115 2.61 -68.96 20.37
CA SER A 115 2.02 -69.16 19.05
C SER A 115 0.48 -69.03 19.01
N SER A 116 -0.07 -68.53 17.89
CA SER A 116 -1.20 -69.12 17.13
C SER A 116 -1.40 -68.27 15.86
N ASP A 117 -1.02 -68.76 14.68
CA ASP A 117 -1.81 -69.54 13.70
C ASP A 117 -3.24 -69.01 13.45
N GLY A 118 -3.44 -68.58 12.20
CA GLY A 118 -4.66 -67.96 11.68
C GLY A 118 -4.49 -67.57 10.21
N SER A 119 -4.11 -68.55 9.38
CA SER A 119 -4.15 -68.46 7.92
C SER A 119 -5.60 -68.24 7.45
N MET A 120 -5.87 -67.17 6.67
CA MET A 120 -6.87 -67.19 5.60
C MET A 120 -6.76 -65.99 4.65
N GLU A 121 -6.51 -66.36 3.39
CA GLU A 121 -6.91 -65.71 2.13
C GLU A 121 -6.40 -64.30 1.81
N LYS A 122 -5.34 -64.31 0.99
CA LYS A 122 -5.22 -63.38 -0.14
C LYS A 122 -6.53 -63.39 -0.94
N LYS A 123 -7.29 -62.30 -0.86
CA LYS A 123 -8.11 -61.86 -1.97
C LYS A 123 -7.39 -60.68 -2.62
N ASP A 124 -6.80 -60.99 -3.78
CA ASP A 124 -6.61 -60.03 -4.84
C ASP A 124 -7.97 -59.36 -5.12
N GLY A 125 -8.10 -58.15 -4.58
CA GLY A 125 -9.12 -57.18 -4.95
C GLY A 125 -8.36 -55.94 -5.36
N GLY A 126 -7.82 -55.96 -6.58
CA GLY A 126 -7.39 -54.74 -7.25
C GLY A 126 -8.58 -53.80 -7.34
N MET A 127 -8.61 -52.84 -6.42
CA MET A 127 -9.09 -51.51 -6.74
C MET A 127 -7.81 -50.69 -6.93
N ASP A 128 -7.34 -50.66 -8.17
CA ASP A 128 -6.80 -49.42 -8.70
C ASP A 128 -7.88 -48.36 -8.44
N SER A 129 -7.76 -47.63 -7.34
CA SER A 129 -8.19 -46.24 -7.35
C SER A 129 -6.99 -45.44 -7.84
N GLU A 130 -6.61 -45.67 -9.09
CA GLU A 130 -6.09 -44.60 -9.92
C GLU A 130 -7.24 -43.61 -10.16
N ASP A 131 -7.71 -42.96 -9.09
CA ASP A 131 -8.16 -41.58 -9.21
C ASP A 131 -6.88 -40.74 -9.24
N ALA A 132 -6.04 -41.02 -10.26
CA ALA A 132 -4.95 -40.15 -10.63
C ALA A 132 -5.66 -38.87 -11.05
N MET A 133 -5.81 -37.96 -10.08
CA MET A 133 -6.43 -36.65 -10.26
C MET A 133 -5.84 -36.08 -11.54
N MET A 134 -6.63 -36.02 -12.60
CA MET A 134 -6.22 -35.38 -13.84
C MET A 134 -5.79 -33.97 -13.45
N LYS A 135 -4.53 -33.63 -13.71
CA LYS A 135 -4.00 -32.30 -13.45
C LYS A 135 -4.00 -31.49 -14.73
N GLY A 136 -4.52 -30.28 -14.65
CA GLY A 136 -4.22 -29.23 -15.62
C GLY A 136 -3.13 -28.32 -15.08
N THR A 137 -2.69 -27.38 -15.90
CA THR A 137 -1.68 -26.38 -15.56
C THR A 137 -2.30 -24.99 -15.58
N LEU A 138 -2.07 -24.23 -14.51
CA LEU A 138 -2.23 -22.78 -14.49
C LEU A 138 -0.88 -22.12 -14.71
N THR A 139 -0.82 -21.17 -15.63
CA THR A 139 0.36 -20.34 -15.86
C THR A 139 0.02 -18.90 -15.51
N LEU A 140 0.84 -18.31 -14.64
CA LEU A 140 0.71 -16.92 -14.18
C LEU A 140 1.78 -16.05 -14.83
N SER A 141 1.41 -14.83 -15.20
CA SER A 141 2.32 -13.78 -15.64
C SER A 141 1.99 -12.51 -14.87
N PHE A 142 3.03 -11.83 -14.39
CA PHE A 142 2.88 -10.68 -13.49
C PHE A 142 3.78 -9.53 -13.91
N THR A 143 3.34 -8.33 -13.57
CA THR A 143 4.11 -7.08 -13.71
C THR A 143 3.93 -6.23 -12.46
N ASN A 144 5.00 -5.55 -12.04
CA ASN A 144 5.02 -4.63 -10.90
C ASN A 144 4.68 -5.27 -9.54
N PHE A 145 5.09 -6.52 -9.32
CA PHE A 145 4.87 -7.22 -8.06
C PHE A 145 6.00 -6.98 -7.05
N PRO A 146 5.69 -6.53 -5.83
CA PRO A 146 6.70 -6.33 -4.80
C PRO A 146 7.20 -7.66 -4.21
N ASN A 147 8.44 -7.66 -3.75
CA ASN A 147 8.94 -8.65 -2.81
C ASN A 147 8.28 -8.40 -1.44
N LEU A 148 7.63 -9.41 -0.88
CA LEU A 148 6.92 -9.32 0.41
C LEU A 148 7.83 -9.62 1.62
N GLY A 149 9.07 -10.03 1.38
CA GLY A 149 9.98 -10.49 2.43
C GLY A 149 9.77 -11.97 2.79
N PRO A 150 10.45 -12.45 3.85
CA PRO A 150 10.46 -13.88 4.19
C PRO A 150 9.16 -14.37 4.86
N ASP A 151 8.47 -13.48 5.57
CA ASP A 151 7.33 -13.82 6.43
C ASP A 151 5.98 -13.82 5.69
N TRP A 152 6.00 -13.52 4.39
CA TRP A 152 4.81 -13.37 3.54
C TRP A 152 5.03 -13.99 2.17
N ALA A 153 3.95 -14.49 1.57
CA ALA A 153 3.96 -15.06 0.24
C ALA A 153 2.66 -14.73 -0.50
N TYR A 154 2.66 -14.97 -1.80
CA TYR A 154 1.45 -14.90 -2.61
C TYR A 154 0.80 -16.28 -2.71
N GLU A 155 -0.52 -16.34 -2.60
CA GLU A 155 -1.28 -17.56 -2.86
C GLU A 155 -2.36 -17.31 -3.92
N GLY A 156 -2.42 -18.22 -4.89
CA GLY A 156 -3.43 -18.19 -5.93
C GLY A 156 -4.66 -19.02 -5.56
N TRP A 157 -5.84 -18.54 -5.96
CA TRP A 157 -7.12 -19.18 -5.67
C TRP A 157 -8.00 -19.21 -6.91
N LEU A 158 -8.44 -20.42 -7.31
CA LEU A 158 -9.55 -20.56 -8.24
C LEU A 158 -10.88 -20.41 -7.50
N ILE A 159 -11.79 -19.63 -8.07
CA ILE A 159 -13.16 -19.54 -7.57
C ILE A 159 -14.01 -20.59 -8.28
N VAL A 160 -14.33 -21.68 -7.59
CA VAL A 160 -15.11 -22.82 -8.10
C VAL A 160 -16.42 -22.89 -7.34
N ASN A 161 -17.55 -22.72 -8.05
CA ASN A 161 -18.88 -22.66 -7.43
C ASN A 161 -18.96 -21.64 -6.27
N GLY A 162 -18.28 -20.50 -6.42
CA GLY A 162 -18.22 -19.44 -5.42
C GLY A 162 -17.33 -19.73 -4.21
N LYS A 163 -16.52 -20.81 -4.24
CA LYS A 163 -15.58 -21.15 -3.16
C LYS A 163 -14.14 -21.09 -3.65
N PRO A 164 -13.20 -20.58 -2.82
CA PRO A 164 -11.79 -20.57 -3.16
C PRO A 164 -11.20 -21.99 -3.11
N VAL A 165 -10.34 -22.30 -4.09
CA VAL A 165 -9.54 -23.52 -4.17
C VAL A 165 -8.10 -23.09 -4.43
N THR A 166 -7.19 -23.39 -3.50
CA THR A 166 -5.77 -23.03 -3.62
C THR A 166 -5.14 -23.61 -4.89
N THR A 167 -4.27 -22.82 -5.51
CA THR A 167 -3.44 -23.22 -6.65
C THR A 167 -1.98 -23.37 -6.24
N GLY A 168 -1.64 -23.05 -4.98
CA GLY A 168 -0.28 -23.06 -4.47
C GLY A 168 0.27 -21.65 -4.20
N VAL A 169 1.37 -21.66 -3.45
CA VAL A 169 2.06 -20.48 -2.92
C VAL A 169 3.33 -20.20 -3.74
N PHE A 170 3.67 -18.92 -3.92
CA PHE A 170 4.92 -18.49 -4.50
C PHE A 170 5.41 -17.18 -3.87
N THR A 171 6.67 -16.84 -4.11
CA THR A 171 7.28 -15.59 -3.66
C THR A 171 7.81 -14.82 -4.86
N VAL A 172 8.04 -13.52 -4.69
CA VAL A 172 8.62 -12.65 -5.72
C VAL A 172 9.90 -12.04 -5.14
N ASP A 173 10.98 -12.04 -5.92
CA ASP A 173 12.25 -11.43 -5.50
C ASP A 173 12.33 -9.92 -5.79
N ASP A 174 13.43 -9.28 -5.39
CA ASP A 174 13.65 -7.84 -5.58
C ASP A 174 13.69 -7.39 -7.05
N LYS A 175 13.78 -8.35 -8.00
CA LYS A 175 13.74 -8.08 -9.44
C LYS A 175 12.34 -8.27 -10.03
N GLY A 176 11.34 -8.55 -9.19
CA GLY A 176 9.99 -8.84 -9.63
C GLY A 176 9.83 -10.24 -10.24
N MET A 177 10.77 -11.16 -10.01
CA MET A 177 10.70 -12.53 -10.54
C MET A 177 10.00 -13.46 -9.55
N ALA A 178 8.95 -14.14 -10.00
CA ALA A 178 8.25 -15.15 -9.21
C ALA A 178 9.09 -16.44 -9.07
N SER A 179 9.04 -17.08 -7.90
CA SER A 179 9.75 -18.35 -7.64
C SER A 179 9.19 -19.53 -8.45
N THR A 180 7.92 -19.45 -8.84
CA THR A 180 7.29 -20.31 -9.85
C THR A 180 6.16 -19.53 -10.53
N THR A 181 5.89 -19.87 -11.78
CA THR A 181 4.78 -19.32 -12.57
C THR A 181 3.84 -20.41 -13.10
N GLU A 182 4.16 -21.68 -12.88
CA GLU A 182 3.36 -22.82 -13.34
C GLU A 182 2.89 -23.64 -12.14
N PHE A 183 1.58 -23.91 -12.10
CA PHE A 183 0.94 -24.57 -10.98
C PHE A 183 0.10 -25.76 -11.47
N PRO A 184 0.42 -27.00 -11.07
CA PRO A 184 -0.41 -28.14 -11.36
C PRO A 184 -1.64 -28.13 -10.44
N VAL A 185 -2.82 -28.09 -11.04
CA VAL A 185 -4.10 -28.02 -10.32
C VAL A 185 -5.05 -29.10 -10.77
N ASP A 186 -6.03 -29.44 -9.91
CA ASP A 186 -7.08 -30.39 -10.29
C ASP A 186 -7.83 -29.92 -11.55
N ALA A 187 -7.88 -30.76 -12.59
CA ALA A 187 -8.47 -30.41 -13.88
C ALA A 187 -9.97 -30.12 -13.77
N HIS A 188 -10.68 -30.74 -12.82
CA HIS A 188 -12.09 -30.46 -12.60
C HIS A 188 -12.30 -29.08 -11.96
N ALA A 189 -11.49 -28.71 -10.97
CA ALA A 189 -11.47 -27.36 -10.41
C ALA A 189 -11.10 -26.33 -11.49
N LEU A 190 -10.06 -26.60 -12.29
CA LEU A 190 -9.59 -25.72 -13.35
C LEU A 190 -10.66 -25.44 -14.41
N LYS A 191 -11.37 -26.48 -14.84
CA LYS A 191 -12.46 -26.39 -15.82
C LYS A 191 -13.68 -25.64 -15.29
N ASN A 192 -13.99 -25.78 -14.01
CA ASN A 192 -15.19 -25.18 -13.41
C ASN A 192 -14.92 -23.83 -12.73
N ALA A 193 -13.67 -23.37 -12.70
CA ALA A 193 -13.32 -22.08 -12.15
C ALA A 193 -13.94 -20.95 -12.98
N THR A 194 -14.60 -20.02 -12.29
CA THR A 194 -15.21 -18.83 -12.89
C THR A 194 -14.30 -17.62 -12.79
N ALA A 195 -13.43 -17.57 -11.79
CA ALA A 195 -12.49 -16.48 -11.56
C ALA A 195 -11.21 -16.98 -10.90
N PHE A 196 -10.20 -16.11 -10.86
CA PHE A 196 -8.96 -16.27 -10.13
C PHE A 196 -8.77 -15.08 -9.18
N VAL A 197 -8.26 -15.34 -7.99
CA VAL A 197 -7.90 -14.35 -6.97
C VAL A 197 -6.46 -14.62 -6.53
N LEU A 198 -5.71 -13.56 -6.33
CA LEU A 198 -4.38 -13.60 -5.74
C LEU A 198 -4.42 -12.87 -4.40
N THR A 199 -3.92 -13.51 -3.35
CA THR A 199 -3.86 -12.96 -2.00
C THR A 199 -2.42 -12.82 -1.51
N ILE A 200 -2.24 -11.99 -0.49
CA ILE A 200 -1.02 -11.94 0.34
C ILE A 200 -1.30 -12.77 1.59
N GLU A 201 -0.47 -13.77 1.85
CA GLU A 201 -0.64 -14.74 2.94
C GLU A 201 0.59 -14.76 3.85
N PRO A 202 0.43 -15.07 5.15
CA PRO A 202 1.56 -15.38 6.03
C PRO A 202 2.43 -16.50 5.45
N ASN A 203 3.71 -16.53 5.80
CA ASN A 203 4.61 -17.61 5.40
C ASN A 203 5.51 -18.04 6.57
N PRO A 204 5.28 -19.23 7.16
CA PRO A 204 4.30 -20.25 6.78
C PRO A 204 2.85 -19.89 7.14
N ASP A 205 1.90 -20.33 6.31
CA ASP A 205 0.46 -20.23 6.59
C ASP A 205 -0.11 -21.55 7.12
N GLU A 206 -0.88 -21.48 8.20
CA GLU A 206 -1.63 -22.62 8.77
C GLU A 206 -3.13 -22.55 8.47
N ASN A 207 -3.63 -21.42 7.97
CA ASN A 207 -5.02 -21.22 7.62
C ASN A 207 -5.28 -21.67 6.17
N PRO A 208 -6.15 -22.67 5.92
CA PRO A 208 -6.42 -23.13 4.56
C PRO A 208 -7.36 -22.22 3.76
N ALA A 209 -7.85 -21.11 4.35
CA ALA A 209 -8.72 -20.15 3.68
C ALA A 209 -7.91 -18.88 3.31
N PRO A 210 -8.25 -18.20 2.21
CA PRO A 210 -7.56 -16.97 1.82
C PRO A 210 -7.62 -15.92 2.93
N SER A 211 -6.55 -15.14 3.10
CA SER A 211 -6.59 -13.92 3.89
C SER A 211 -7.57 -12.92 3.29
N ALA A 212 -7.87 -11.85 4.04
CA ALA A 212 -8.63 -10.74 3.52
C ALA A 212 -7.85 -9.88 2.50
N ILE A 213 -6.52 -10.07 2.38
CA ILE A 213 -5.64 -9.20 1.60
C ILE A 213 -5.61 -9.68 0.14
N HIS A 214 -6.70 -9.43 -0.58
CA HIS A 214 -6.79 -9.75 -2.00
C HIS A 214 -6.14 -8.65 -2.86
N ILE A 215 -5.02 -8.97 -3.51
CA ILE A 215 -4.26 -7.99 -4.30
C ILE A 215 -4.68 -7.94 -5.77
N LEU A 216 -5.01 -9.08 -6.37
CA LEU A 216 -5.51 -9.15 -7.75
C LEU A 216 -6.70 -10.09 -7.89
N GLY A 217 -7.57 -9.79 -8.85
CA GLY A 217 -8.68 -10.64 -9.22
C GLY A 217 -8.95 -10.55 -10.72
N GLY A 218 -9.60 -11.58 -11.26
CA GLY A 218 -10.06 -11.58 -12.65
C GLY A 218 -11.00 -12.73 -12.97
N ASP A 219 -12.03 -12.44 -13.76
CA ASP A 219 -12.94 -13.45 -14.30
C ASP A 219 -12.34 -14.17 -15.51
N PHE A 220 -12.50 -15.49 -15.56
CA PHE A 220 -12.09 -16.26 -16.74
C PHE A 220 -12.99 -15.95 -17.94
N ARG A 221 -12.36 -15.57 -19.04
CA ARG A 221 -12.93 -15.52 -20.39
C ARG A 221 -12.18 -16.55 -21.23
N ASP A 222 -12.91 -17.59 -21.65
CA ASP A 222 -12.34 -18.81 -22.20
C ASP A 222 -11.30 -19.40 -21.26
N ASP A 223 -10.04 -19.53 -21.68
CA ASP A 223 -8.96 -20.10 -20.87
C ASP A 223 -8.04 -19.05 -20.23
N THR A 224 -8.41 -17.77 -20.30
CA THR A 224 -7.61 -16.65 -19.77
C THR A 224 -8.38 -15.79 -18.80
N ALA A 225 -7.71 -15.20 -17.81
CA ALA A 225 -8.22 -14.05 -17.09
C ALA A 225 -7.14 -12.95 -17.02
N THR A 226 -7.56 -11.70 -17.21
CA THR A 226 -6.74 -10.52 -16.90
C THR A 226 -6.96 -10.17 -15.44
N LEU A 227 -5.86 -10.02 -14.70
CA LEU A 227 -5.86 -9.80 -13.27
C LEU A 227 -5.53 -8.34 -12.96
N THR A 228 -6.41 -7.66 -12.22
CA THR A 228 -6.23 -6.25 -11.83
C THR A 228 -6.57 -6.02 -10.37
N VAL A 229 -5.97 -4.96 -9.79
CA VAL A 229 -6.28 -4.49 -8.43
C VAL A 229 -7.73 -4.00 -8.34
N SER A 230 -8.24 -3.36 -9.41
CA SER A 230 -9.61 -2.81 -9.48
C SER A 230 -10.71 -3.87 -9.65
N HIS A 231 -10.36 -5.15 -9.80
CA HIS A 231 -11.35 -6.21 -9.90
C HIS A 231 -12.14 -6.35 -8.60
N SER A 232 -13.43 -6.65 -8.68
CA SER A 232 -14.34 -6.76 -7.51
C SER A 232 -13.99 -7.88 -6.53
N LEU A 233 -13.11 -8.81 -6.92
CA LEU A 233 -12.57 -9.86 -6.06
C LEU A 233 -11.22 -9.49 -5.43
N ALA A 234 -10.67 -8.31 -5.75
CA ALA A 234 -9.45 -7.75 -5.20
C ALA A 234 -9.79 -6.50 -4.37
N LEU A 235 -9.05 -5.41 -4.55
CA LEU A 235 -9.38 -4.12 -3.94
C LEU A 235 -10.76 -3.61 -4.38
N GLY A 236 -11.12 -3.81 -5.65
CA GLY A 236 -12.44 -3.47 -6.19
C GLY A 236 -12.72 -1.97 -6.28
N VAL A 237 -11.67 -1.13 -6.17
CA VAL A 237 -11.77 0.33 -6.19
C VAL A 237 -11.18 0.88 -7.48
N ASP A 238 -11.86 1.88 -8.05
CA ASP A 238 -11.35 2.74 -9.11
C ASP A 238 -11.07 4.13 -8.52
N PHE A 239 -9.84 4.62 -8.71
CA PHE A 239 -9.40 5.93 -8.23
C PHE A 239 -9.55 7.03 -9.27
N ASN A 240 -9.97 6.69 -10.49
CA ASN A 240 -10.12 7.66 -11.56
C ASN A 240 -11.12 8.77 -11.17
N GLY A 241 -10.67 10.02 -11.23
CA GLY A 241 -11.47 11.20 -10.90
C GLY A 241 -11.56 11.51 -9.39
N VAL A 242 -10.93 10.72 -8.51
CA VAL A 242 -10.75 11.09 -7.11
C VAL A 242 -9.74 12.24 -7.03
N GLN A 243 -10.12 13.32 -6.38
CA GLN A 243 -9.26 14.48 -6.17
C GLN A 243 -8.82 14.51 -4.72
N VAL A 244 -7.51 14.58 -4.50
CA VAL A 244 -6.89 14.66 -3.19
C VAL A 244 -6.00 15.88 -3.18
N SER A 245 -6.09 16.66 -2.11
CA SER A 245 -5.17 17.75 -1.85
C SER A 245 -4.75 17.76 -0.39
N TYR A 246 -3.64 18.42 -0.12
CA TYR A 246 -3.11 18.65 1.23
C TYR A 246 -2.76 20.11 1.42
N ILE A 247 -2.49 20.49 2.68
CA ILE A 247 -1.98 21.79 3.06
C ILE A 247 -0.71 21.63 3.91
N LEU A 248 0.12 22.68 3.92
CA LEU A 248 1.17 22.82 4.92
C LEU A 248 0.68 23.66 6.09
N GLY A 249 0.81 23.12 7.30
CA GLY A 249 0.41 23.74 8.55
C GLY A 249 1.03 23.01 9.74
N ALA A 250 1.36 23.75 10.80
CA ALA A 250 1.98 23.22 12.02
C ALA A 250 1.16 23.55 13.29
N PRO A 251 -0.11 23.13 13.37
CA PRO A 251 -1.04 23.49 14.45
C PRO A 251 -0.55 23.09 15.85
N SER A 252 0.22 22.01 15.99
CA SER A 252 0.79 21.58 17.27
C SER A 252 1.97 22.47 17.73
N SER A 253 2.51 23.33 16.86
CA SER A 253 3.61 24.23 17.20
C SER A 253 3.18 25.44 18.04
N GLU A 254 4.05 25.84 18.97
CA GLU A 254 3.91 27.13 19.65
C GLU A 254 3.99 28.34 18.70
N MET A 255 4.63 28.16 17.53
CA MET A 255 4.86 29.18 16.52
C MET A 255 4.28 28.80 15.15
N ALA A 256 3.08 28.20 15.13
CA ALA A 256 2.41 27.66 13.93
C ALA A 256 2.61 28.48 12.64
N ALA A 257 2.34 29.79 12.66
CA ALA A 257 2.47 30.66 11.48
C ALA A 257 3.90 30.77 10.90
N LYS A 258 4.94 30.49 11.71
CA LYS A 258 6.34 30.42 11.24
C LYS A 258 6.78 29.00 10.89
N ASP A 259 6.09 28.01 11.46
CA ASP A 259 6.43 26.61 11.34
C ASP A 259 5.57 25.86 10.33
N TYR A 260 4.64 26.50 9.61
CA TYR A 260 3.68 25.84 8.74
C TYR A 260 4.29 24.82 7.76
N ARG A 261 5.52 25.03 7.29
CA ARG A 261 6.26 24.08 6.42
C ARG A 261 6.72 22.79 7.12
N LYS A 262 6.48 22.68 8.43
CA LYS A 262 6.86 21.56 9.31
C LYS A 262 5.65 20.74 9.71
N GLY A 263 4.63 20.68 8.86
CA GLY A 263 3.51 19.79 9.04
C GLY A 263 2.69 19.71 7.76
N ILE A 264 2.04 18.58 7.58
CA ILE A 264 1.23 18.25 6.40
C ILE A 264 -0.10 17.70 6.87
N TRP A 265 -1.19 18.15 6.26
CA TRP A 265 -2.53 17.75 6.63
C TRP A 265 -3.44 17.63 5.41
N TRP A 266 -4.35 16.64 5.41
CA TRP A 266 -5.30 16.38 4.32
C TRP A 266 -6.73 16.78 4.71
N PRO A 267 -7.08 18.08 4.63
CA PRO A 267 -8.43 18.54 4.97
C PRO A 267 -9.45 18.09 3.91
N ASN A 268 -10.66 17.75 4.36
CA ASN A 268 -11.77 17.33 3.49
C ASN A 268 -11.45 16.11 2.60
N LEU A 269 -10.58 15.21 3.08
CA LEU A 269 -10.14 14.04 2.33
C LEU A 269 -11.31 13.07 2.07
N LYS A 270 -11.68 12.89 0.80
CA LYS A 270 -12.73 11.97 0.36
C LYS A 270 -12.12 10.84 -0.46
N LEU A 271 -11.99 9.66 0.15
CA LEU A 271 -11.48 8.45 -0.47
C LEU A 271 -12.57 7.39 -0.58
N PRO A 272 -12.46 6.47 -1.54
CA PRO A 272 -13.29 5.27 -1.57
C PRO A 272 -13.10 4.40 -0.31
N ASP A 273 -14.13 3.65 0.07
CA ASP A 273 -14.00 2.65 1.13
C ASP A 273 -13.12 1.49 0.65
N LEU A 274 -12.22 1.02 1.52
CA LEU A 274 -11.37 -0.13 1.25
C LEU A 274 -12.02 -1.43 1.80
N PRO A 275 -11.85 -2.58 1.12
CA PRO A 275 -12.25 -3.85 1.68
C PRO A 275 -11.40 -4.22 2.91
N GLN A 276 -11.88 -5.18 3.71
CA GLN A 276 -11.13 -5.72 4.83
C GLN A 276 -9.72 -6.18 4.39
N GLY A 277 -8.72 -5.99 5.25
CA GLY A 277 -7.33 -6.34 4.94
C GLY A 277 -6.54 -5.21 4.29
N TRP A 278 -7.15 -4.03 4.12
CA TRP A 278 -6.50 -2.85 3.57
C TRP A 278 -6.79 -1.59 4.41
N VAL A 279 -5.82 -0.69 4.47
CA VAL A 279 -5.92 0.62 5.13
C VAL A 279 -5.18 1.67 4.29
N TYR A 280 -5.57 2.95 4.39
CA TYR A 280 -4.76 4.02 3.81
C TYR A 280 -3.64 4.42 4.78
N GLU A 281 -2.51 4.85 4.24
CA GLU A 281 -1.44 5.47 5.03
C GLU A 281 -0.90 6.72 4.31
N GLY A 282 -0.72 7.79 5.08
CA GLY A 282 -0.10 9.01 4.60
C GLY A 282 1.42 8.97 4.79
N TRP A 283 2.15 9.60 3.88
CA TRP A 283 3.61 9.64 3.93
C TRP A 283 4.15 10.97 3.46
N VAL A 284 5.27 11.37 4.07
CA VAL A 284 6.22 12.30 3.47
C VAL A 284 7.48 11.53 3.09
N VAL A 285 7.95 11.70 1.85
CA VAL A 285 9.10 10.96 1.32
C VAL A 285 10.22 11.93 1.00
N GLY A 286 11.30 11.87 1.78
CA GLY A 286 12.43 12.80 1.67
C GLY A 286 13.78 12.11 1.43
N PRO A 287 14.88 12.86 1.54
CA PRO A 287 16.24 12.37 1.27
C PRO A 287 16.67 11.18 2.13
N ASP A 288 16.15 11.09 3.36
CA ASP A 288 16.48 10.03 4.32
C ASP A 288 15.51 8.83 4.24
N GLY A 289 14.52 8.89 3.34
CA GLY A 289 13.51 7.85 3.15
C GLY A 289 12.08 8.32 3.45
N PRO A 290 11.12 7.39 3.39
CA PRO A 290 9.72 7.65 3.72
C PRO A 290 9.51 7.76 5.23
N ILE A 291 8.62 8.66 5.63
CA ILE A 291 8.15 8.82 7.01
C ILE A 291 6.63 8.75 6.97
N SER A 292 6.06 7.80 7.70
CA SER A 292 4.62 7.68 7.87
C SER A 292 4.07 8.91 8.60
N THR A 293 2.87 9.34 8.20
CA THR A 293 2.05 10.33 8.90
C THR A 293 0.79 9.67 9.47
N GLY A 294 0.82 8.35 9.67
CA GLY A 294 -0.30 7.61 10.23
C GLY A 294 -1.22 6.92 9.23
N ARG A 295 -1.85 5.86 9.73
CA ARG A 295 -2.85 5.04 9.05
C ARG A 295 -4.27 5.51 9.31
N PHE A 296 -5.13 5.44 8.31
CA PHE A 296 -6.52 5.85 8.46
C PHE A 296 -7.45 5.06 7.52
N THR A 297 -8.70 4.89 7.97
CA THR A 297 -9.80 4.32 7.17
C THR A 297 -10.82 5.38 6.77
N SER A 298 -10.67 6.61 7.26
CA SER A 298 -11.56 7.74 6.98
C SER A 298 -10.76 9.04 6.94
N GLY A 299 -11.04 9.88 5.95
CA GLY A 299 -10.44 11.21 5.84
C GLY A 299 -11.07 12.27 6.77
N ASP A 300 -12.14 11.93 7.48
CA ASP A 300 -12.84 12.83 8.41
C ASP A 300 -12.47 12.57 9.89
N MET A 301 -11.52 11.68 10.15
CA MET A 301 -11.02 11.33 11.48
C MET A 301 -9.49 11.43 11.52
N ALA A 302 -8.92 11.65 12.70
CA ALA A 302 -7.48 11.55 12.88
C ALA A 302 -7.00 10.15 12.49
N ASP A 303 -5.79 10.08 11.94
CA ASP A 303 -5.07 8.84 11.70
C ASP A 303 -4.58 8.19 13.00
N SER A 304 -3.86 7.08 12.86
CA SER A 304 -3.44 6.22 13.96
C SER A 304 -2.47 6.85 14.96
N ASP A 305 -1.72 7.88 14.56
CA ASP A 305 -0.74 8.55 15.42
C ASP A 305 -1.05 10.05 15.67
N GLY A 306 -2.15 10.55 15.10
CA GLY A 306 -2.68 11.88 15.35
C GLY A 306 -1.68 12.93 14.90
N ASN A 307 -1.29 13.84 15.80
CA ASN A 307 -0.28 14.85 15.43
C ASN A 307 1.10 14.26 15.13
N GLY A 308 1.32 12.98 15.45
CA GLY A 308 2.54 12.24 15.23
C GLY A 308 3.62 12.39 16.30
N PRO A 309 4.66 11.54 16.28
CA PRO A 309 5.67 11.43 17.34
C PRO A 309 6.57 12.66 17.52
N THR A 310 6.68 13.51 16.50
CA THR A 310 7.55 14.71 16.51
C THR A 310 6.75 16.01 16.64
N ALA A 311 5.47 15.92 16.97
CA ALA A 311 4.58 17.05 17.18
C ALA A 311 5.05 18.02 18.27
N GLY A 312 4.56 19.26 18.19
CA GLY A 312 4.65 20.24 19.26
C GLY A 312 3.62 20.01 20.38
N PRO A 313 3.62 20.88 21.41
CA PRO A 313 2.82 20.68 22.62
C PRO A 313 1.33 21.02 22.46
N LYS A 314 0.90 21.64 21.36
CA LYS A 314 -0.50 22.03 21.13
C LYS A 314 -1.30 20.89 20.50
N PRO A 315 -2.63 20.87 20.69
CA PRO A 315 -3.50 19.96 19.96
C PRO A 315 -3.45 20.25 18.45
N GLY A 316 -3.73 19.23 17.64
CA GLY A 316 -3.85 19.35 16.19
C GLY A 316 -5.25 18.99 15.69
N PRO A 317 -5.46 19.04 14.37
CA PRO A 317 -6.69 18.68 13.71
C PRO A 317 -7.16 17.25 13.98
N SER A 318 -8.44 17.00 13.74
CA SER A 318 -9.07 15.68 13.85
C SER A 318 -9.28 15.00 12.49
N PHE A 319 -8.35 15.21 11.56
CA PHE A 319 -8.29 14.60 10.23
C PHE A 319 -6.84 14.24 9.92
N PRO A 320 -6.56 13.40 8.90
CA PRO A 320 -5.22 12.85 8.72
C PRO A 320 -4.14 13.91 8.46
N GLY A 321 -2.95 13.68 9.01
CA GLY A 321 -1.82 14.58 8.94
C GLY A 321 -1.00 14.63 10.23
N GLN A 322 0.19 15.19 10.14
CA GLN A 322 1.14 15.24 11.25
C GLN A 322 2.02 16.49 11.18
N ASP A 323 2.52 16.91 12.34
CA ASP A 323 3.59 17.90 12.48
C ASP A 323 4.97 17.28 12.75
N PHE A 324 6.00 17.95 12.27
CA PHE A 324 7.42 17.62 12.37
C PHE A 324 8.20 18.73 13.07
N ILE A 325 7.95 18.93 14.37
CA ILE A 325 8.50 20.07 15.14
C ILE A 325 9.81 19.73 15.85
N ASN A 326 9.93 18.51 16.39
CA ASN A 326 11.09 18.12 17.20
C ASN A 326 11.53 16.66 16.94
N PRO A 327 12.62 16.43 16.17
CA PRO A 327 13.41 17.44 15.47
C PRO A 327 12.61 18.10 14.32
N PRO A 328 12.90 19.36 13.99
CA PRO A 328 12.17 20.06 12.94
C PRO A 328 12.52 19.54 11.55
N ILE A 329 11.51 19.25 10.73
CA ILE A 329 11.68 18.93 9.30
C ILE A 329 10.97 20.00 8.47
N ASP A 330 11.69 20.60 7.51
CA ASP A 330 11.08 21.50 6.52
C ASP A 330 10.66 20.67 5.30
N LEU A 331 9.37 20.44 5.12
CA LEU A 331 8.84 19.58 4.05
C LEU A 331 9.06 20.18 2.65
N THR A 332 9.31 21.49 2.54
CA THR A 332 9.61 22.12 1.25
C THR A 332 11.05 21.90 0.78
N SER A 333 11.87 21.20 1.58
CA SER A 333 13.29 20.95 1.33
C SER A 333 13.60 19.67 0.53
N GLY A 334 12.66 19.25 -0.31
CA GLY A 334 12.80 18.09 -1.20
C GLY A 334 12.02 16.86 -0.76
N TYR A 335 10.85 17.05 -0.12
CA TYR A 335 9.93 15.96 0.18
C TYR A 335 8.83 15.85 -0.87
N ALA A 336 8.30 14.65 -1.02
CA ALA A 336 7.08 14.32 -1.72
C ALA A 336 5.96 13.99 -0.71
N ALA A 337 4.71 14.17 -1.08
CA ALA A 337 3.55 13.69 -0.32
C ALA A 337 2.97 12.45 -1.02
N VAL A 338 2.63 11.41 -0.26
CA VAL A 338 2.07 10.17 -0.81
C VAL A 338 0.94 9.68 0.08
N ILE A 339 -0.14 9.20 -0.53
CA ILE A 339 -1.10 8.31 0.14
C ILE A 339 -0.98 6.94 -0.51
N SER A 340 -0.70 5.93 0.30
CA SER A 340 -0.66 4.52 -0.11
C SER A 340 -1.85 3.75 0.43
N ILE A 341 -2.02 2.53 -0.09
CA ILE A 341 -2.94 1.51 0.39
C ILE A 341 -2.07 0.37 0.91
N GLU A 342 -2.14 0.14 2.20
CA GLU A 342 -1.29 -0.78 2.92
C GLU A 342 -2.07 -2.04 3.27
N PRO A 343 -1.43 -3.24 3.23
CA PRO A 343 -2.01 -4.43 3.81
C PRO A 343 -2.28 -4.22 5.31
N GLU A 344 -3.31 -4.85 5.85
CA GLU A 344 -3.61 -4.84 7.28
C GLU A 344 -3.80 -6.29 7.76
N PRO A 345 -2.90 -6.82 8.60
CA PRO A 345 -1.75 -6.14 9.21
C PRO A 345 -0.58 -5.88 8.24
N ASP A 346 0.13 -4.76 8.44
CA ASP A 346 1.38 -4.44 7.72
C ASP A 346 2.61 -4.73 8.57
N TYR A 347 3.66 -5.19 7.91
CA TYR A 347 4.94 -5.55 8.51
C TYR A 347 6.13 -4.92 7.77
N SER A 348 5.86 -4.06 6.78
CA SER A 348 6.85 -3.25 6.08
C SER A 348 6.95 -1.87 6.73
N PRO A 349 8.16 -1.34 6.97
CA PRO A 349 8.36 0.07 7.32
C PRO A 349 8.35 1.00 6.09
N LEU A 350 8.26 0.45 4.87
CA LEU A 350 8.24 1.19 3.61
C LEU A 350 6.83 1.21 3.01
N PRO A 351 6.42 2.30 2.33
CA PRO A 351 5.11 2.37 1.67
C PRO A 351 4.93 1.23 0.67
N PHE A 352 3.79 0.56 0.71
CA PHE A 352 3.46 -0.53 -0.20
C PHE A 352 3.35 -0.07 -1.66
N ALA A 353 3.27 -1.03 -2.57
CA ALA A 353 3.28 -0.78 -4.01
C ALA A 353 2.07 0.04 -4.50
N LEU A 354 0.93 -0.04 -3.80
CA LEU A 354 -0.29 0.67 -4.14
C LEU A 354 -0.24 2.12 -3.64
N LYS A 355 0.20 3.05 -4.49
CA LYS A 355 0.28 4.50 -4.19
C LYS A 355 -0.64 5.31 -5.11
N PRO A 356 -1.97 5.31 -4.87
CA PRO A 356 -2.93 5.96 -5.76
C PRO A 356 -2.76 7.48 -5.84
N PHE A 357 -2.20 8.14 -4.82
CA PHE A 357 -2.04 9.60 -4.82
C PHE A 357 -0.60 10.00 -4.49
N ILE A 358 0.02 10.77 -5.37
CA ILE A 358 1.40 11.24 -5.23
C ILE A 358 1.47 12.70 -5.63
N ASP A 359 2.09 13.51 -4.78
CA ASP A 359 2.72 14.76 -5.20
C ASP A 359 4.24 14.57 -5.06
N GLU A 360 4.95 14.57 -6.20
CA GLU A 360 6.39 14.30 -6.25
C GLU A 360 7.23 15.41 -5.61
N ARG A 361 6.64 16.57 -5.34
CA ARG A 361 7.34 17.70 -4.74
C ARG A 361 6.40 18.61 -3.97
N ILE A 362 6.58 18.62 -2.66
CA ILE A 362 5.96 19.60 -1.76
C ILE A 362 6.57 20.98 -2.00
N GLU A 363 5.72 21.95 -2.33
CA GLU A 363 6.09 23.33 -2.63
C GLU A 363 5.75 24.30 -1.48
N ASP A 364 6.41 25.46 -1.48
CA ASP A 364 6.07 26.55 -0.55
C ASP A 364 5.01 27.46 -1.20
N VAL A 365 3.74 27.07 -1.05
CA VAL A 365 2.57 27.84 -1.50
C VAL A 365 1.97 28.74 -0.40
N GLY A 366 2.71 28.94 0.69
CA GLY A 366 2.27 29.69 1.86
C GLY A 366 1.44 28.88 2.86
N ASP A 367 1.18 29.50 4.02
CA ASP A 367 0.46 28.90 5.14
C ASP A 367 -0.96 28.49 4.73
N HIS A 368 -1.29 27.20 4.89
CA HIS A 368 -2.55 26.57 4.48
C HIS A 368 -2.87 26.69 2.96
N GLY A 369 -1.88 26.95 2.11
CA GLY A 369 -2.07 26.86 0.67
C GLY A 369 -2.31 25.41 0.24
N SER A 370 -3.37 25.18 -0.54
CA SER A 370 -3.75 23.85 -1.03
C SER A 370 -2.82 23.40 -2.15
N GLN A 371 -2.39 22.14 -2.08
CA GLN A 371 -1.57 21.48 -3.10
C GLN A 371 -2.26 20.18 -3.53
N ASP A 372 -2.49 20.04 -4.82
CA ASP A 372 -3.18 18.89 -5.39
C ASP A 372 -2.21 17.71 -5.57
N MET A 373 -2.70 16.49 -5.35
CA MET A 373 -1.96 15.27 -5.59
C MET A 373 -2.41 14.61 -6.91
N GLU A 374 -1.46 14.10 -7.68
CA GLU A 374 -1.75 13.36 -8.90
C GLU A 374 -2.31 11.97 -8.56
N THR A 375 -3.37 11.56 -9.26
CA THR A 375 -3.84 10.18 -9.22
C THR A 375 -2.96 9.30 -10.10
N ARG A 376 -2.33 8.26 -9.55
CA ARG A 376 -1.41 7.37 -10.25
C ARG A 376 -1.70 5.89 -9.99
N THR A 377 -2.24 5.20 -11.00
CA THR A 377 -2.58 3.77 -10.93
C THR A 377 -1.92 2.92 -12.02
N ASP A 378 -1.19 3.54 -12.94
CA ASP A 378 -0.48 2.87 -14.05
C ASP A 378 0.67 1.96 -13.58
N GLY A 379 1.22 2.23 -12.40
CA GLY A 379 2.24 1.39 -11.75
C GLY A 379 1.69 0.25 -10.90
N PHE A 380 0.36 0.08 -10.79
CA PHE A 380 -0.20 -0.96 -9.93
C PHE A 380 0.15 -2.37 -10.42
N PRO A 381 0.26 -3.36 -9.50
CA PRO A 381 0.41 -4.75 -9.88
C PRO A 381 -0.67 -5.19 -10.85
N MET A 382 -0.28 -5.98 -11.85
CA MET A 382 -1.18 -6.55 -12.84
C MET A 382 -0.70 -7.94 -13.24
N GLY A 383 -1.58 -8.73 -13.82
CA GLY A 383 -1.17 -10.02 -14.36
C GLY A 383 -2.16 -10.64 -15.33
N THR A 384 -1.80 -11.84 -15.78
CA THR A 384 -2.69 -12.74 -16.49
C THR A 384 -2.57 -14.14 -15.92
N VAL A 385 -3.67 -14.87 -15.98
CA VAL A 385 -3.69 -16.31 -15.72
C VAL A 385 -4.20 -17.02 -16.97
N GLN A 386 -3.50 -18.09 -17.35
CA GLN A 386 -3.87 -18.98 -18.44
C GLN A 386 -4.06 -20.39 -17.86
N ARG A 387 -5.17 -21.03 -18.19
CA ARG A 387 -5.41 -22.44 -17.88
C ARG A 387 -5.18 -23.34 -19.09
N THR A 388 -4.61 -24.52 -18.87
CA THR A 388 -4.46 -25.58 -19.87
C THR A 388 -4.86 -26.90 -19.22
N ASN A 389 -5.76 -27.66 -19.85
CA ASN A 389 -6.22 -28.97 -19.36
C ASN A 389 -5.43 -30.12 -19.98
#